data_AF-A0A955E2G6-F1
#
_entry.id   AF-A0A955E2G6-F1
#
_cell.length_a   1.000
_cell.length_b   1.000
_cell.length_c   1.000
_cell.angle_alpha   90.00
_cell.angle_beta   90.00
_cell.angle_gamma   90.00
#
_symmetry.space_group_name_H-M   'P 1'
#
loop_
_entity.id
_entity.type
_entity.pdbx_description
1 polymer ?
#
loop_
_entity_poly.entity_id
_entity_poly.type
_entity_poly.pdbx_seq_one_letter_code
_entity_poly.pdbx_strand_id
1 'polypeptide(L)'
;MHSENFHVAILLAYVVLGTVTIAYLRGIRGVLTSTIIGWLFLSPLIGINLPGLPVFNKDAAVAYAILLGMVMVEGKAISAFRPKLLDIPMLVWIVVPFFSSVTNGLGVSDGLSEIYLRLMSWGIPYFAGRILIRTPGDVRTAA
;
A
#
# COMPACT_ATOMS: atom_id res chain seq x y z
N MET A 1 -0.70 -21.20 17.77
CA MET A 1 -0.22 -21.79 16.50
C MET A 1 -1.32 -21.97 15.44
N HIS A 2 -2.51 -22.51 15.74
CA HIS A 2 -3.60 -22.60 14.73
C HIS A 2 -4.21 -21.24 14.32
N SER A 3 -4.31 -20.27 15.25
CA SER A 3 -4.87 -18.94 14.98
C SER A 3 -3.97 -18.07 14.09
N GLU A 4 -2.65 -18.08 14.31
CA GLU A 4 -1.70 -17.27 13.51
C GLU A 4 -1.70 -17.68 12.04
N ASN A 5 -1.67 -18.99 11.74
CA ASN A 5 -1.70 -19.50 10.37
C ASN A 5 -2.97 -19.08 9.62
N PHE A 6 -4.10 -19.04 10.32
CA PHE A 6 -5.38 -18.61 9.74
C PHE A 6 -5.33 -17.13 9.32
N HIS A 7 -4.75 -16.27 10.15
CA HIS A 7 -4.63 -14.84 9.82
C HIS A 7 -3.65 -14.58 8.67
N VAL A 8 -2.53 -15.31 8.64
CA VAL A 8 -1.59 -15.28 7.51
C VAL A 8 -2.31 -15.66 6.22
N ALA A 9 -3.09 -16.74 6.25
CA ALA A 9 -3.86 -17.20 5.10
C ALA A 9 -4.86 -16.14 4.62
N ILE A 10 -5.56 -15.45 5.54
CA ILE A 10 -6.48 -14.36 5.18
C ILE A 10 -5.75 -13.20 4.51
N LEU A 11 -4.63 -12.74 5.07
CA LEU A 11 -3.88 -11.62 4.50
C LEU A 11 -3.35 -11.96 3.10
N LEU A 12 -2.78 -13.16 2.93
CA LEU A 12 -2.30 -13.62 1.63
C LEU A 12 -3.44 -13.84 0.62
N ALA A 13 -4.56 -14.44 1.05
CA ALA A 13 -5.73 -14.61 0.20
C ALA A 13 -6.29 -13.26 -0.25
N TYR A 14 -6.28 -12.25 0.63
CA TYR A 14 -6.71 -10.92 0.28
C TYR A 14 -5.79 -10.24 -0.74
N VAL A 15 -4.46 -10.43 -0.69
CA VAL A 15 -3.56 -9.90 -1.73
C VAL A 15 -4.00 -10.40 -3.11
N VAL A 16 -4.32 -11.70 -3.23
CA VAL A 16 -4.80 -12.29 -4.48
C VAL A 16 -6.17 -11.73 -4.86
N LEU A 17 -7.14 -11.74 -3.93
CA LEU A 17 -8.49 -11.26 -4.17
C LEU A 17 -8.50 -9.79 -4.61
N GLY A 18 -7.80 -8.92 -3.88
CA GLY A 18 -7.71 -7.49 -4.18
C GLY A 18 -7.03 -7.22 -5.51
N THR A 19 -5.98 -7.98 -5.85
CA THR A 19 -5.34 -7.92 -7.18
C THR A 19 -6.33 -8.30 -8.28
N VAL A 20 -7.11 -9.37 -8.10
CA VAL A 20 -8.15 -9.80 -9.04
C VAL A 20 -9.26 -8.75 -9.17
N THR A 21 -9.70 -8.15 -8.07
CA THR A 21 -10.68 -7.06 -8.08
C THR A 21 -10.18 -5.87 -8.91
N ILE A 22 -8.92 -5.48 -8.75
CA ILE A 22 -8.30 -4.41 -9.53
C ILE A 22 -8.20 -4.79 -11.01
N ALA A 23 -7.79 -6.03 -11.30
CA ALA A 23 -7.70 -6.53 -12.67
C ALA A 23 -9.06 -6.54 -13.39
N TYR A 24 -10.13 -6.84 -12.66
CA TYR A 24 -11.50 -6.91 -13.18
C TYR A 24 -12.14 -5.53 -13.38
N LEU A 25 -12.16 -4.70 -12.34
CA LEU A 25 -12.82 -3.39 -12.38
C LEU A 25 -11.98 -2.31 -13.08
N ARG A 26 -10.65 -2.47 -13.07
CA ARG A 26 -9.64 -1.57 -13.63
C ARG A 26 -9.72 -0.13 -13.11
N GLY A 27 -8.70 0.67 -13.45
CA GLY A 27 -8.63 2.08 -13.11
C GLY A 27 -8.81 2.37 -11.62
N ILE A 28 -9.35 3.55 -11.32
CA ILE A 28 -9.57 4.02 -9.94
C ILE A 28 -10.62 3.20 -9.18
N ARG A 29 -11.65 2.69 -9.88
CA ARG A 29 -12.70 1.86 -9.28
C ARG A 29 -12.12 0.61 -8.64
N GLY A 30 -11.29 -0.13 -9.40
CA GLY A 30 -10.66 -1.34 -8.88
C GLY A 30 -9.80 -1.09 -7.65
N VAL A 31 -8.98 -0.03 -7.67
CA VAL A 31 -8.12 0.34 -6.54
C VAL A 31 -8.94 0.76 -5.33
N LEU A 32 -9.97 1.59 -5.50
CA LEU A 32 -10.82 2.03 -4.39
C LEU A 32 -11.65 0.89 -3.81
N THR A 33 -12.30 0.08 -4.65
CA THR A 33 -13.08 -1.07 -4.20
C THR A 33 -12.20 -2.05 -3.44
N SER A 34 -11.02 -2.38 -4.00
CA SER A 34 -10.05 -3.23 -3.30
C SER A 34 -9.67 -2.62 -1.95
N THR A 35 -9.22 -1.36 -1.94
CA THR A 35 -8.79 -0.64 -0.72
C THR A 35 -9.89 -0.59 0.34
N ILE A 36 -11.14 -0.27 -0.03
CA ILE A 36 -12.28 -0.20 0.90
C ILE A 36 -12.60 -1.59 1.46
N ILE A 37 -12.62 -2.63 0.61
CA ILE A 37 -12.82 -4.00 1.08
C ILE A 37 -11.70 -4.38 2.06
N GLY A 38 -10.45 -4.06 1.74
CA GLY A 38 -9.34 -4.34 2.62
C GLY A 38 -9.46 -3.59 3.93
N TRP A 39 -9.80 -2.32 3.87
CA TRP A 39 -9.97 -1.48 5.05
C TRP A 39 -11.11 -1.93 5.96
N LEU A 40 -12.21 -2.43 5.42
CA LEU A 40 -13.38 -2.83 6.21
C LEU A 40 -13.32 -4.26 6.71
N PHE A 41 -12.77 -5.18 5.91
CA PHE A 41 -12.85 -6.61 6.19
C PHE A 41 -11.56 -7.22 6.74
N LEU A 42 -10.40 -6.55 6.61
CA LEU A 42 -9.17 -7.02 7.26
C LEU A 42 -9.08 -6.50 8.69
N SER A 43 -8.80 -7.42 9.62
CA SER A 43 -8.59 -7.11 11.03
C SER A 43 -7.35 -6.23 11.21
N PRO A 44 -7.45 -5.06 11.88
CA PRO A 44 -6.33 -4.14 12.08
C PRO A 44 -5.35 -4.59 13.18
N LEU A 45 -5.74 -5.56 14.02
CA LEU A 45 -4.98 -5.93 15.21
C LEU A 45 -3.84 -6.94 14.96
N ILE A 46 -3.58 -7.32 13.70
CA ILE A 46 -2.72 -8.46 13.39
C ILE A 46 -1.64 -8.06 12.40
N GLY A 47 -0.39 -8.11 12.87
CA GLY A 47 0.82 -7.96 12.07
C GLY A 47 1.72 -9.18 12.27
N ILE A 48 2.18 -9.77 11.18
CA ILE A 48 3.07 -10.93 11.23
C ILE A 48 4.51 -10.43 11.20
N ASN A 49 5.25 -10.76 12.25
CA ASN A 49 6.68 -10.52 12.30
C ASN A 49 7.39 -11.67 11.58
N LEU A 50 7.76 -11.43 10.32
CA LEU A 50 8.61 -12.34 9.56
C LEU A 50 10.08 -12.09 9.97
N PRO A 51 10.87 -13.12 10.30
CA PRO A 51 12.27 -12.94 10.67
C PRO A 51 13.04 -12.19 9.57
N GLY A 52 13.60 -11.02 9.91
CA GLY A 52 14.38 -10.21 8.97
C GLY A 52 13.55 -9.40 7.96
N LEU A 53 12.22 -9.42 8.03
CA LEU A 53 11.35 -8.59 7.20
C LEU A 53 10.50 -7.64 8.06
N PRO A 54 10.13 -6.46 7.52
CA PRO A 54 9.15 -5.58 8.16
C PRO A 54 7.81 -6.28 8.40
N VAL A 55 7.05 -5.78 9.38
CA VAL A 55 5.78 -6.38 9.81
C VAL A 55 4.79 -6.46 8.64
N PHE A 56 4.36 -7.67 8.30
CA PHE A 56 3.33 -7.89 7.31
C PHE A 56 1.95 -7.78 7.95
N ASN A 57 1.33 -6.62 7.78
CA ASN A 57 0.03 -6.29 8.34
C ASN A 57 -1.01 -6.03 7.24
N LYS A 58 -2.21 -5.65 7.66
CA LYS A 58 -3.29 -5.24 6.76
C LYS A 58 -2.87 -4.19 5.72
N ASP A 59 -2.15 -3.15 6.14
CA ASP A 59 -1.76 -2.06 5.24
C ASP A 59 -0.82 -2.58 4.14
N ALA A 60 0.13 -3.43 4.53
CA ALA A 60 0.99 -4.13 3.57
C ALA A 60 0.18 -4.99 2.60
N ALA A 61 -0.78 -5.79 3.10
CA ALA A 61 -1.61 -6.64 2.23
C ALA A 61 -2.41 -5.82 1.19
N VAL A 62 -3.00 -4.70 1.60
CA VAL A 62 -3.69 -3.76 0.69
C VAL A 62 -2.70 -3.15 -0.30
N ALA A 63 -1.55 -2.67 0.16
CA ALA A 63 -0.52 -2.08 -0.69
C ALA A 63 0.00 -3.07 -1.74
N TYR A 64 0.25 -4.32 -1.37
CA TYR A 64 0.67 -5.35 -2.32
C TYR A 64 -0.41 -5.67 -3.35
N ALA A 65 -1.69 -5.75 -2.95
CA ALA A 65 -2.80 -5.91 -3.89
C ALA A 65 -2.85 -4.76 -4.91
N ILE A 66 -2.66 -3.52 -4.45
CA ILE A 66 -2.60 -2.33 -5.31
C ILE A 66 -1.42 -2.41 -6.26
N LEU A 67 -0.20 -2.66 -5.75
CA LEU A 67 1.01 -2.74 -6.56
C LEU A 67 0.90 -3.81 -7.65
N LEU A 68 0.51 -5.02 -7.28
CA LEU A 68 0.37 -6.13 -8.24
C LEU A 68 -0.73 -5.84 -9.26
N GLY A 69 -1.91 -5.41 -8.80
CA GLY A 69 -3.02 -5.07 -9.68
C GLY A 69 -2.67 -3.95 -10.66
N MET A 70 -1.98 -2.92 -10.19
CA MET A 70 -1.53 -1.81 -11.04
C MET A 70 -0.46 -2.24 -12.03
N VAL A 71 0.52 -3.06 -11.63
CA VAL A 71 1.53 -3.57 -12.58
C VAL A 71 0.86 -4.38 -13.70
N MET A 72 -0.16 -5.18 -13.38
CA MET A 72 -0.90 -5.99 -14.35
C MET A 72 -1.76 -5.16 -15.32
N VAL A 73 -2.42 -4.10 -14.83
CA VAL A 73 -3.40 -3.34 -15.62
C VAL A 73 -2.83 -2.05 -16.21
N GLU A 74 -1.94 -1.38 -15.47
CA GLU A 74 -1.51 0.00 -15.68
C GLU A 74 0.01 0.14 -15.86
N GLY A 75 0.70 -0.93 -16.27
CA GLY A 75 2.17 -0.94 -16.41
C GLY A 75 2.73 0.19 -17.29
N LYS A 76 2.03 0.57 -18.36
CA LYS A 76 2.41 1.74 -19.20
C LYS A 76 2.29 3.07 -18.46
N ALA A 77 1.29 3.20 -17.60
CA ALA A 77 1.09 4.41 -16.81
C ALA A 77 2.13 4.54 -15.70
N ILE A 78 2.51 3.41 -15.09
CA ILE A 78 3.61 3.32 -14.12
C ILE A 78 4.93 3.73 -14.77
N SER A 79 5.27 3.20 -15.95
CA SER A 79 6.53 3.53 -16.62
C SER A 79 6.60 4.97 -17.12
N ALA A 80 5.45 5.59 -17.39
CA ALA A 80 5.34 7.00 -17.75
C ALA A 80 5.31 7.94 -16.54
N PHE A 81 5.36 7.43 -15.30
CA PHE A 81 5.31 8.25 -14.09
C PHE A 81 6.48 9.24 -14.04
N ARG A 82 6.16 10.52 -13.83
CA ARG A 82 7.13 11.60 -13.67
C ARG A 82 6.91 12.23 -12.29
N PRO A 83 7.87 12.08 -11.35
CA PRO A 83 7.83 12.79 -10.09
C PRO A 83 7.72 14.30 -10.31
N LYS A 84 6.88 14.95 -9.51
CA LYS A 84 6.66 16.40 -9.51
C LYS A 84 6.97 16.97 -8.12
N LEU A 85 7.10 18.29 -8.03
CA LEU A 85 7.28 18.98 -6.73
C LEU A 85 6.18 18.66 -5.72
N LEU A 86 4.96 18.37 -6.19
CA LEU A 86 3.85 17.94 -5.34
C LEU A 86 4.11 16.61 -4.62
N ASP A 87 5.04 15.79 -5.10
CA ASP A 87 5.39 14.51 -4.48
C ASP A 87 6.40 14.68 -3.33
N ILE A 88 7.00 15.88 -3.16
CA ILE A 88 7.97 16.17 -2.09
C ILE A 88 7.34 16.00 -0.69
N PRO A 89 6.17 16.57 -0.35
CA PRO A 89 5.56 16.37 0.96
C PRO A 89 5.32 14.89 1.28
N MET A 90 4.97 14.07 0.29
CA MET A 90 4.79 12.63 0.50
C MET A 90 6.13 11.93 0.75
N LEU A 91 7.18 12.28 0.01
CA LEU A 91 8.52 11.75 0.25
C LEU A 91 9.04 12.14 1.64
N VAL A 92 8.82 13.38 2.06
CA VAL A 92 9.12 13.85 3.41
C VAL A 92 8.32 13.07 4.45
N TRP A 93 7.01 12.90 4.25
CA TRP A 93 6.15 12.13 5.15
C TRP A 93 6.68 10.70 5.37
N ILE A 94 7.12 10.03 4.32
CA ILE A 94 7.66 8.67 4.39
C ILE A 94 9.01 8.64 5.13
N VAL A 95 9.91 9.59 4.83
CA VAL A 95 11.31 9.55 5.29
C VAL A 95 11.50 10.17 6.68
N VAL A 96 10.70 11.17 7.07
CA VAL A 96 10.91 11.93 8.33
C VAL A 96 11.15 11.03 9.53
N PRO A 97 10.36 9.97 9.77
CA PRO A 97 10.53 9.30 11.04
C PRO A 97 11.62 8.22 11.04
N PHE A 98 12.27 7.95 9.90
CA PHE A 98 13.59 7.33 9.91
C PHE A 98 14.59 8.18 10.71
N PHE A 99 14.63 9.49 10.43
CA PHE A 99 15.50 10.40 11.17
C PHE A 99 15.10 10.43 12.64
N SER A 100 13.80 10.44 12.94
CA SER A 100 13.30 10.35 14.31
C SER A 100 13.82 9.09 15.03
N SER A 101 13.74 7.92 14.42
CA SER A 101 14.24 6.66 15.01
C SER A 101 15.73 6.69 15.27
N VAL A 102 16.53 7.22 14.32
CA VAL A 102 17.98 7.33 14.49
C VAL A 102 18.35 8.34 15.58
N THR A 103 17.72 9.51 15.61
CA THR A 103 18.01 10.54 16.62
C THR A 103 17.54 10.17 18.02
N ASN A 104 16.51 9.33 18.14
CA ASN A 104 16.02 8.81 19.42
C ASN A 104 16.76 7.54 19.87
N GLY A 105 17.78 7.08 19.14
CA GLY A 105 18.59 5.93 19.51
C GLY A 105 17.93 4.55 19.30
N LEU A 106 16.81 4.50 18.57
CA LEU A 106 16.12 3.24 18.19
C LEU A 106 16.89 2.49 17.07
N GLY A 107 17.75 3.21 16.35
CA GLY A 107 18.66 2.66 15.35
C GLY A 107 18.08 2.59 13.94
N VAL A 108 18.94 2.17 13.01
CA VAL A 108 18.62 2.17 11.56
C VAL A 108 17.55 1.13 11.21
N SER A 109 17.57 -0.03 11.88
CA SER A 109 16.59 -1.10 11.63
C SER A 109 15.16 -0.65 11.93
N ASP A 110 14.99 0.07 13.03
CA ASP A 110 13.71 0.66 13.40
C ASP A 110 13.28 1.72 12.37
N GLY A 111 14.19 2.65 12.04
CA GLY A 111 13.93 3.67 11.03
C GLY A 111 13.51 3.13 9.67
N LEU A 112 14.10 2.01 9.21
CA LEU A 112 13.71 1.36 7.95
C LEU A 112 12.33 0.70 8.05
N SER A 113 12.00 0.11 9.19
CA SER A 113 10.68 -0.48 9.46
C SER A 113 9.60 0.61 9.44
N GLU A 114 9.94 1.77 9.99
CA GLU A 114 9.11 2.96 10.03
C GLU A 114 8.89 3.59 8.63
N ILE A 115 9.91 3.61 7.76
CA ILE A 115 9.74 3.94 6.33
C ILE A 115 8.80 2.94 5.65
N TYR A 116 9.01 1.65 5.87
CA TYR A 116 8.21 0.58 5.25
C TYR A 116 6.73 0.74 5.60
N LEU A 117 6.41 0.94 6.88
CA LEU A 117 5.04 1.11 7.34
C LEU A 117 4.36 2.29 6.62
N ARG A 118 5.03 3.44 6.50
CA ARG A 118 4.47 4.61 5.81
C ARG A 118 4.33 4.42 4.31
N LEU A 119 5.30 3.74 3.70
CA LEU A 119 5.24 3.41 2.30
C LEU A 119 4.00 2.54 2.01
N MET A 120 3.76 1.51 2.82
CA MET A 120 2.60 0.62 2.67
C MET A 120 1.28 1.34 2.96
N SER A 121 1.17 2.06 4.09
CA SER A 121 -0.10 2.69 4.48
C SER A 121 -0.46 3.93 3.66
N TRP A 122 0.53 4.70 3.16
CA TRP A 122 0.29 6.00 2.51
C TRP A 122 0.95 6.16 1.16
N GLY A 123 2.21 5.75 1.03
CA GLY A 123 3.00 5.95 -0.19
C GLY A 123 2.41 5.23 -1.40
N ILE A 124 2.05 3.95 -1.25
CA ILE A 124 1.44 3.15 -2.33
C ILE A 124 0.05 3.68 -2.73
N PRO A 125 -0.89 3.94 -1.80
CA PRO A 125 -2.17 4.56 -2.15
C PRO A 125 -2.03 5.93 -2.84
N TYR A 126 -1.10 6.77 -2.36
CA TYR A 126 -0.82 8.06 -2.99
C TYR A 126 -0.31 7.89 -4.42
N PHE A 127 0.65 6.98 -4.63
CA PHE A 127 1.21 6.67 -5.94
C PHE A 127 0.14 6.18 -6.91
N ALA A 128 -0.74 5.27 -6.45
CA ALA A 128 -1.87 4.79 -7.23
C ALA A 128 -2.81 5.93 -7.65
N GLY A 129 -3.17 6.81 -6.71
CA GLY A 129 -3.96 8.00 -6.99
C GLY A 129 -3.31 8.93 -8.02
N ARG A 130 -1.99 9.17 -7.91
CA ARG A 130 -1.24 10.03 -8.84
C ARG A 130 -1.21 9.50 -10.27
N ILE A 131 -1.24 8.18 -10.45
CA ILE A 131 -1.23 7.52 -11.76
C ILE A 131 -2.63 7.50 -12.39
N LEU A 132 -3.64 7.20 -11.57
CA LEU A 132 -5.00 6.91 -12.01
C LEU A 132 -5.89 8.15 -12.11
N ILE A 133 -5.69 9.15 -11.26
CA ILE A 133 -6.47 10.40 -11.27
C ILE A 133 -5.71 11.43 -12.09
N ARG A 134 -6.10 11.60 -13.35
CA ARG A 134 -5.47 12.54 -14.29
C ARG A 134 -6.37 13.74 -14.58
N THR A 135 -7.67 13.51 -14.56
CA THR A 135 -8.69 14.52 -14.84
C THR A 135 -9.74 14.54 -13.72
N PRO A 136 -10.45 15.67 -13.54
CA PRO A 136 -11.58 15.73 -12.61
C PRO A 136 -12.71 14.73 -12.95
N GLY A 137 -12.77 14.25 -14.20
CA GLY A 137 -13.72 13.23 -14.62
C GLY A 137 -13.46 11.86 -14.01
N ASP A 138 -12.18 11.52 -13.75
CA ASP A 138 -11.79 10.25 -13.15
C ASP A 138 -12.30 10.10 -11.70
N VAL A 139 -12.48 11.22 -11.00
CA VAL A 139 -13.09 11.23 -9.67
C VAL A 139 -14.60 10.93 -9.76
N ARG A 140 -15.27 11.36 -10.83
CA ARG A 140 -16.70 11.10 -11.02
C ARG A 140 -16.97 9.65 -11.42
N THR A 141 -16.05 9.03 -12.15
CA THR A 141 -16.18 7.60 -12.44
C THR A 141 -15.95 6.77 -11.19
N ALA A 142 -15.28 7.25 -10.15
CA ALA A 142 -15.14 6.54 -8.88
C ALA A 142 -16.43 6.48 -8.03
N ALA A 143 -17.39 7.39 -8.26
CA ALA A 143 -18.69 7.46 -7.56
C ALA A 143 -19.78 6.68 -8.33
#